data_AF-A0A975XQB8-F1
#
_entry.id   AF-A0A975XQB8-F1
#
_cell.length_a   1.000
_cell.length_b   1.000
_cell.length_c   1.000
_cell.angle_alpha   90.00
_cell.angle_beta   90.00
_cell.angle_gamma   90.00
#
_symmetry.space_group_name_H-M   'P 1'
#
loop_
_entity.id
_entity.type
_entity.pdbx_description
1 polymer ?
#
loop_
_entity_poly.entity_id
_entity_poly.type
_entity_poly.pdbx_seq_one_letter_code
_entity_poly.pdbx_strand_id
1 'polypeptide(L)'
;MSQLQRGFRITAFLMICGAADFIISALVLASSGENLQPLQAALLWSLSLLELMLGVFAAKVSANPTWLPRLLSLLVVSLLFNVAHVIVAVQYGQLLVAAAMNALIVVAMALLVRLMRTQLALATHEEAPEFVEEAVVEAETDTTL
;
A
#
# COMPACT_ATOMS: atom_id res chain seq x y z
N MET A 1 8.89 18.86 -5.91
CA MET A 1 8.29 17.60 -5.43
C MET A 1 9.40 16.64 -5.05
N SER A 2 9.33 16.00 -3.88
CA SER A 2 10.32 14.98 -3.51
C SER A 2 10.09 13.68 -4.30
N GLN A 3 11.15 12.86 -4.44
CA GLN A 3 11.05 11.53 -5.07
C GLN A 3 9.98 10.66 -4.40
N LEU A 4 9.82 10.82 -3.09
CA LEU A 4 8.89 10.07 -2.27
C LEU A 4 7.43 10.47 -2.54
N GLN A 5 7.14 11.77 -2.67
CA GLN A 5 5.83 12.26 -3.08
C GLN A 5 5.47 11.79 -4.50
N ARG A 6 6.45 11.78 -5.41
CA ARG A 6 6.26 11.25 -6.77
C ARG A 6 5.93 9.76 -6.74
N GLY A 7 6.62 8.99 -5.91
CA GLY A 7 6.33 7.57 -5.70
C GLY A 7 4.89 7.33 -5.25
N PHE A 8 4.43 8.02 -4.20
CA PHE A 8 3.05 7.87 -3.73
C PHE A 8 2.00 8.28 -4.76
N ARG A 9 2.27 9.28 -5.61
CA ARG A 9 1.37 9.65 -6.71
C ARG A 9 1.31 8.60 -7.81
N ILE A 10 2.45 8.00 -8.15
CA ILE A 10 2.49 6.88 -9.11
C ILE A 10 1.70 5.70 -8.56
N THR A 11 1.92 5.36 -7.28
CA THR A 11 1.17 4.28 -6.64
C THR A 11 -0.33 4.58 -6.56
N ALA A 12 -0.70 5.83 -6.29
CA ALA A 12 -2.10 6.25 -6.31
C ALA A 12 -2.75 6.01 -7.68
N PHE A 13 -2.04 6.39 -8.76
CA PHE A 13 -2.48 6.15 -10.12
C PHE A 13 -2.61 4.66 -10.43
N LEU A 14 -1.60 3.85 -10.08
CA LEU A 14 -1.64 2.40 -10.30
C LEU A 14 -2.81 1.72 -9.59
N MET A 15 -3.10 2.11 -8.34
CA MET A 15 -4.25 1.57 -7.59
C MET A 15 -5.59 1.97 -8.21
N ILE A 16 -5.72 3.20 -8.72
CA ILE A 16 -6.94 3.64 -9.42
C ILE A 16 -7.11 2.87 -10.73
N CYS A 17 -6.02 2.62 -11.48
CA CYS A 17 -6.05 1.80 -12.68
C CYS A 17 -6.44 0.35 -12.38
N GLY A 18 -5.91 -0.24 -11.30
CA GLY A 18 -6.32 -1.56 -10.86
C GLY A 18 -7.81 -1.61 -10.51
N ALA A 19 -8.32 -0.61 -9.77
CA ALA A 19 -9.74 -0.53 -9.42
C ALA A 19 -10.64 -0.49 -10.67
N ALA A 20 -10.23 0.27 -11.69
CA ALA A 20 -10.92 0.33 -12.97
C ALA A 20 -10.88 -1.02 -13.71
N ASP A 21 -9.75 -1.72 -13.70
CA ASP A 21 -9.61 -3.06 -14.27
C ASP A 21 -10.54 -4.09 -13.60
N PHE A 22 -10.66 -4.05 -12.28
CA PHE A 22 -11.60 -4.88 -11.54
C PHE A 22 -13.06 -4.60 -11.90
N ILE A 23 -13.43 -3.33 -12.06
CA ILE A 23 -14.78 -2.93 -12.47
C ILE A 23 -15.07 -3.42 -13.90
N ILE A 24 -14.14 -3.21 -14.83
CA ILE A 24 -14.29 -3.66 -16.22
C ILE A 24 -14.41 -5.18 -16.26
N SER A 25 -13.56 -5.90 -15.52
CA SER A 25 -13.62 -7.36 -15.43
C SER A 25 -14.96 -7.85 -14.89
N ALA A 26 -15.48 -7.22 -13.84
CA ALA A 26 -16.81 -7.53 -13.31
C ALA A 26 -17.92 -7.30 -14.35
N LEU A 27 -17.85 -6.21 -15.13
CA LEU A 27 -18.80 -5.90 -16.21
C LEU A 27 -18.71 -6.89 -17.37
N VAL A 28 -17.49 -7.28 -17.77
CA VAL A 28 -17.25 -8.26 -18.83
C VAL A 28 -17.79 -9.63 -18.40
N LEU A 29 -17.49 -10.07 -17.18
CA LEU A 29 -18.04 -11.30 -16.63
C LEU A 29 -19.57 -11.27 -16.57
N ALA A 30 -20.17 -10.17 -16.10
CA ALA A 30 -21.64 -10.04 -16.05
C ALA A 30 -22.31 -10.03 -17.43
N SER A 31 -21.66 -9.45 -18.45
CA SER A 31 -22.18 -9.39 -19.83
C SER A 31 -21.93 -10.65 -20.64
N SER A 32 -20.94 -11.47 -20.27
CA SER A 32 -20.60 -12.73 -20.94
C SER A 32 -21.62 -13.85 -20.72
N GLY A 33 -22.59 -13.67 -19.81
CA GLY A 33 -23.56 -14.70 -19.45
C GLY A 33 -22.96 -15.84 -18.60
N GLU A 34 -21.69 -15.76 -18.23
CA GLU A 34 -21.14 -16.59 -17.16
C GLU A 34 -21.84 -16.23 -15.85
N ASN A 35 -22.42 -17.23 -15.17
CA ASN A 35 -22.96 -17.05 -13.84
C ASN A 35 -21.80 -16.80 -12.86
N LEU A 36 -21.44 -15.52 -12.70
CA LEU A 36 -20.58 -15.06 -11.64
C LEU A 36 -21.13 -15.55 -10.30
N GLN A 37 -20.35 -16.39 -9.63
CA GLN A 37 -20.64 -16.81 -8.27
C GLN A 37 -20.82 -15.54 -7.41
N PRO A 38 -21.88 -15.44 -6.57
CA PRO A 38 -22.12 -14.25 -5.75
C PRO A 38 -20.91 -13.86 -4.90
N LEU A 39 -20.16 -14.85 -4.41
CA LEU A 39 -18.94 -14.65 -3.65
C LEU A 39 -17.83 -14.00 -4.49
N GLN A 40 -17.65 -14.43 -5.74
CA GLN A 40 -16.64 -13.86 -6.63
C GLN A 40 -16.99 -12.42 -7.02
N ALA A 41 -18.26 -12.15 -7.32
CA ALA A 41 -18.73 -10.80 -7.57
C ALA A 41 -18.50 -9.89 -6.35
N ALA A 42 -18.83 -10.37 -5.15
CA ALA A 42 -18.59 -9.62 -3.91
C ALA A 42 -17.10 -9.30 -3.69
N LEU A 43 -16.20 -10.23 -4.02
CA LEU A 43 -14.76 -10.02 -3.93
C LEU A 43 -14.24 -9.00 -4.95
N LEU A 44 -14.68 -9.06 -6.21
CA LEU A 44 -14.33 -8.08 -7.25
C LEU A 44 -14.76 -6.66 -6.87
N TRP A 45 -16.00 -6.50 -6.39
CA TRP A 45 -16.50 -5.21 -5.93
C TRP A 45 -15.78 -4.70 -4.68
N SER A 46 -15.49 -5.58 -3.73
CA SER A 46 -14.75 -5.20 -2.52
C SER A 46 -13.31 -4.81 -2.84
N LEU A 47 -12.65 -5.52 -3.75
CA LEU A 47 -11.29 -5.22 -4.20
C LEU A 47 -11.21 -3.90 -4.95
N SER A 48 -12.11 -3.67 -5.91
CA SER A 48 -12.15 -2.39 -6.63
C SER A 48 -12.33 -1.21 -5.67
N LEU A 49 -13.21 -1.34 -4.67
CA LEU A 49 -13.41 -0.32 -3.64
C LEU A 49 -12.14 -0.12 -2.79
N LEU A 50 -11.51 -1.20 -2.34
CA LEU A 50 -10.28 -1.15 -1.53
C LEU A 50 -9.12 -0.50 -2.28
N GLU A 51 -8.96 -0.79 -3.56
CA GLU A 51 -7.93 -0.17 -4.40
C GLU A 51 -8.18 1.30 -4.65
N LEU A 52 -9.44 1.69 -4.88
CA LEU A 52 -9.83 3.10 -4.94
C LEU A 52 -9.48 3.83 -3.65
N MET A 53 -9.79 3.22 -2.49
CA MET A 53 -9.43 3.78 -1.18
C MET A 53 -7.91 3.87 -1.03
N LEU A 54 -7.15 2.84 -1.38
CA LEU A 54 -5.69 2.86 -1.35
C LEU A 54 -5.12 3.96 -2.25
N GLY A 55 -5.67 4.14 -3.45
CA GLY A 55 -5.29 5.20 -4.36
C GLY A 55 -5.49 6.58 -3.77
N VAL A 56 -6.67 6.83 -3.18
CA VAL A 56 -7.00 8.09 -2.51
C VAL A 56 -6.09 8.34 -1.29
N PHE A 57 -5.86 7.32 -0.46
CA PHE A 57 -4.99 7.45 0.71
C PHE A 57 -3.52 7.62 0.33
N ALA A 58 -3.02 6.96 -0.73
CA ALA A 58 -1.69 7.17 -1.26
C ALA A 58 -1.53 8.61 -1.77
N ALA A 59 -2.53 9.15 -2.47
CA ALA A 59 -2.55 10.55 -2.89
C ALA A 59 -2.54 11.51 -1.67
N LYS A 60 -3.32 11.22 -0.63
CA LYS A 60 -3.31 11.99 0.63
C LYS A 60 -1.96 11.93 1.34
N VAL A 61 -1.34 10.76 1.44
CA VAL A 61 0.00 10.59 2.04
C VAL A 61 1.06 11.36 1.25
N SER A 62 0.92 11.47 -0.08
CA SER A 62 1.80 12.30 -0.90
C SER A 62 1.74 13.79 -0.54
N ALA A 63 0.61 14.28 -0.03
CA ALA A 63 0.41 15.66 0.39
C ALA A 63 0.69 15.86 1.89
N ASN A 64 0.35 14.87 2.72
CA ASN A 64 0.50 14.93 4.16
C ASN A 64 0.84 13.53 4.75
N PRO A 65 2.04 13.34 5.32
CA PRO A 65 2.51 12.03 5.78
C PRO A 65 1.78 11.48 7.02
N THR A 66 0.99 12.29 7.74
CA THR A 66 0.22 11.84 8.92
C THR A 66 -0.81 10.73 8.63
N TRP A 67 -1.14 10.51 7.36
CA TRP A 67 -2.07 9.47 6.92
C TRP A 67 -1.43 8.10 6.70
N LEU A 68 -0.09 8.00 6.84
CA LEU A 68 0.70 6.78 6.62
C LEU A 68 0.18 5.55 7.42
N PRO A 69 -0.20 5.66 8.70
CA PRO A 69 -0.67 4.48 9.45
C PRO A 69 -1.99 3.92 8.89
N ARG A 70 -2.89 4.80 8.44
CA ARG A 70 -4.18 4.38 7.84
C ARG A 70 -3.97 3.68 6.50
N LEU A 71 -2.99 4.15 5.72
CA LEU A 71 -2.57 3.53 4.47
C LEU A 71 -1.99 2.12 4.71
N LEU A 72 -1.23 1.92 5.80
CA LEU A 72 -0.71 0.60 6.20
C LEU A 72 -1.86 -0.39 6.47
N SER A 73 -2.84 0.00 7.29
CA SER A 73 -3.97 -0.86 7.63
C SER A 73 -4.78 -1.24 6.40
N LEU A 74 -5.04 -0.29 5.50
CA LEU A 74 -5.72 -0.54 4.23
C LEU A 74 -4.93 -1.50 3.33
N LEU A 75 -3.61 -1.37 3.31
CA LEU A 75 -2.73 -2.23 2.52
C LEU A 75 -2.81 -3.70 2.98
N VAL A 76 -2.78 -3.93 4.31
CA VAL A 76 -2.93 -5.28 4.87
C VAL A 76 -4.29 -5.89 4.54
N VAL A 77 -5.38 -5.12 4.70
CA VAL A 77 -6.73 -5.59 4.39
C VAL A 77 -6.88 -5.92 2.90
N SER A 78 -6.39 -5.06 2.02
CA SER A 78 -6.41 -5.28 0.57
C SER A 78 -5.61 -6.52 0.17
N LEU A 79 -4.46 -6.77 0.80
CA LEU A 79 -3.68 -7.99 0.55
C LEU A 79 -4.48 -9.26 0.88
N LEU A 80 -5.18 -9.28 2.01
CA LEU A 80 -6.01 -10.42 2.41
C LEU A 80 -7.16 -10.66 1.43
N PHE A 81 -7.84 -9.59 0.99
CA PHE A 81 -8.90 -9.68 -0.01
C PHE A 81 -8.37 -10.18 -1.36
N ASN A 82 -7.18 -9.73 -1.77
CA ASN A 82 -6.56 -10.16 -3.00
C ASN A 82 -6.22 -11.66 -2.96
N VAL A 83 -5.66 -12.15 -1.84
CA VAL A 83 -5.43 -13.58 -1.64
C VAL A 83 -6.73 -14.38 -1.69
N ALA A 84 -7.80 -13.91 -1.02
CA ALA A 84 -9.09 -14.57 -1.05
C ALA A 84 -9.67 -14.64 -2.48
N HIS A 85 -9.55 -13.55 -3.25
CA HIS A 85 -9.97 -13.51 -4.64
C HIS A 85 -9.20 -14.49 -5.53
N VAL A 86 -7.87 -14.57 -5.37
CA VAL A 86 -7.04 -15.53 -6.11
C VAL A 86 -7.44 -16.96 -5.76
N ILE A 87 -7.64 -17.30 -4.49
CA ILE A 87 -8.08 -18.65 -4.07
C ILE A 87 -9.41 -19.00 -4.73
N VAL A 88 -10.38 -18.09 -4.69
CA VAL A 88 -11.70 -18.26 -5.32
C VAL A 88 -11.57 -18.44 -6.83
N ALA A 89 -10.82 -17.58 -7.51
CA ALA A 89 -10.63 -17.66 -8.96
C ALA A 89 -9.95 -18.96 -9.40
N VAL A 90 -8.99 -19.47 -8.61
CA VAL A 90 -8.34 -20.77 -8.85
C VAL A 90 -9.34 -21.92 -8.70
N GLN A 91 -10.18 -21.90 -7.66
CA GLN A 91 -11.20 -22.94 -7.44
C GLN A 91 -12.21 -23.03 -8.59
N TYR A 92 -12.48 -21.90 -9.26
CA TYR A 92 -13.39 -21.82 -10.40
C TYR A 92 -12.70 -21.91 -11.77
N GLY A 93 -11.41 -22.28 -11.82
CA GLY A 93 -10.68 -22.53 -13.07
C GLY A 93 -10.26 -21.28 -13.85
N GLN A 94 -10.39 -20.09 -13.27
CA GLN A 94 -10.08 -18.79 -13.91
C GLN A 94 -8.64 -18.32 -13.61
N LEU A 95 -7.66 -19.22 -13.80
CA LEU A 95 -6.25 -19.03 -13.42
C LEU A 95 -5.57 -17.82 -14.09
N LEU A 96 -5.90 -17.54 -15.35
CA LEU A 96 -5.23 -16.51 -16.14
C LEU A 96 -5.65 -15.10 -15.70
N VAL A 97 -6.94 -14.92 -15.39
CA VAL A 97 -7.50 -13.69 -14.81
C VAL A 97 -6.94 -13.47 -13.40
N ALA A 98 -6.88 -14.53 -12.59
CA ALA A 98 -6.30 -14.49 -11.25
C ALA A 98 -4.83 -14.05 -11.25
N ALA A 99 -4.03 -14.56 -12.19
CA ALA A 99 -2.61 -14.25 -12.28
C ALA A 99 -2.33 -12.80 -12.72
N ALA A 100 -3.05 -12.32 -13.73
CA ALA A 100 -2.87 -10.95 -14.26
C ALA A 100 -3.27 -9.88 -13.22
N MET A 101 -4.43 -10.06 -12.59
CA MET A 101 -4.94 -9.13 -11.57
C MET A 101 -4.05 -9.12 -10.32
N ASN A 102 -3.58 -10.30 -9.89
CA ASN A 102 -2.69 -10.41 -8.74
C ASN A 102 -1.33 -9.74 -8.99
N ALA A 103 -0.76 -9.86 -10.19
CA ALA A 103 0.54 -9.25 -10.52
C ALA A 103 0.51 -7.71 -10.39
N LEU A 104 -0.56 -7.08 -10.85
CA LEU A 104 -0.74 -5.62 -10.81
C LEU A 104 -0.82 -5.11 -9.37
N ILE A 105 -1.59 -5.79 -8.52
CA ILE A 105 -1.70 -5.49 -7.10
C ILE A 105 -0.36 -5.69 -6.41
N VAL A 106 0.30 -6.83 -6.62
CA VAL A 106 1.57 -7.14 -5.96
C VAL A 106 2.64 -6.09 -6.29
N VAL A 107 2.73 -5.64 -7.54
CA VAL A 107 3.66 -4.57 -7.94
C VAL A 107 3.31 -3.25 -7.26
N ALA A 108 2.04 -2.85 -7.27
CA ALA A 108 1.60 -1.60 -6.66
C ALA A 108 1.83 -1.61 -5.13
N MET A 109 1.59 -2.73 -4.48
CA MET A 109 1.85 -2.96 -3.05
C MET A 109 3.34 -2.97 -2.72
N ALA A 110 4.18 -3.63 -3.53
CA ALA A 110 5.62 -3.66 -3.34
C ALA A 110 6.23 -2.25 -3.41
N LEU A 111 5.76 -1.43 -4.36
CA LEU A 111 6.13 -0.01 -4.45
C LEU A 111 5.69 0.76 -3.21
N LEU A 112 4.46 0.54 -2.74
CA LEU A 112 3.90 1.17 -1.54
C LEU A 112 4.75 0.85 -0.30
N VAL A 113 5.01 -0.44 -0.04
CA VAL A 113 5.83 -0.90 1.09
C VAL A 113 7.24 -0.31 1.03
N ARG A 114 7.86 -0.27 -0.15
CA ARG A 114 9.19 0.34 -0.33
C ARG A 114 9.18 1.82 0.05
N LEU A 115 8.18 2.58 -0.39
CA LEU A 115 8.06 4.00 -0.09
C LEU A 115 7.75 4.25 1.39
N MET A 116 6.91 3.41 2.00
CA MET A 116 6.58 3.50 3.42
C MET A 116 7.81 3.25 4.30
N ARG A 117 8.64 2.26 3.96
CA ARG A 117 9.89 1.97 4.68
C ARG A 117 10.83 3.17 4.65
N THR A 118 10.97 3.83 3.49
CA THR A 118 11.80 5.04 3.37
C THR A 118 11.24 6.18 4.23
N GLN A 119 9.93 6.39 4.26
CA GLN A 119 9.33 7.43 5.13
C GLN A 119 9.50 7.15 6.61
N LEU A 120 9.30 5.90 7.03
CA LEU A 120 9.50 5.48 8.42
C LEU A 120 10.96 5.69 8.85
N ALA A 121 11.92 5.32 7.99
CA ALA A 121 13.35 5.53 8.27
C ALA A 121 13.70 7.03 8.43
N LEU A 122 13.14 7.89 7.58
CA LEU A 122 13.32 9.35 7.69
C LEU A 122 12.73 9.89 8.99
N ALA A 123 11.52 9.47 9.35
CA ALA A 123 10.88 9.89 10.60
C ALA A 123 11.66 9.42 11.85
N THR A 124 12.21 8.20 11.84
CA THR A 124 12.99 7.68 12.98
C THR A 124 14.39 8.28 13.12
N HIS A 125 14.95 8.86 12.05
CA HIS A 125 16.24 9.57 12.11
C HIS A 125 16.08 11.05 12.47
N GLU A 126 14.90 11.65 12.27
CA GLU A 126 14.57 13.00 12.76
C GLU A 126 14.26 13.03 14.27
N GLU A 127 13.89 11.89 14.87
CA GLU A 127 13.65 11.73 16.31
C GLU A 127 14.91 11.33 17.12
N ALA A 128 16.12 11.74 16.71
CA ALA A 128 17.22 11.78 17.66
C ALA A 128 17.03 13.04 18.52
N PRO A 129 16.61 12.93 19.80
CA PRO A 129 16.40 14.10 20.62
C PRO A 129 17.71 14.88 20.77
N GLU A 130 17.62 16.16 20.45
CA GLU A 130 18.51 17.24 20.82
C GLU A 130 18.51 17.39 22.35
N PHE A 131 19.03 16.39 23.07
CA PHE A 131 19.20 16.38 24.52
C PHE A 131 20.43 15.52 24.89
N VAL A 132 21.62 16.03 24.58
CA VAL A 132 22.80 15.92 25.45
C VAL A 132 23.63 17.20 25.26
N GLU A 133 23.06 18.35 25.62
CA GLU A 133 23.88 19.49 26.05
C GLU A 133 24.13 19.31 27.55
N GLU A 134 25.38 19.50 27.98
CA GLU A 134 25.86 19.61 29.37
C GLU A 134 25.81 18.38 30.30
N ALA A 135 26.77 17.46 30.14
CA ALA A 135 27.32 16.70 31.28
C ALA A 135 28.69 16.08 30.98
N VAL A 136 29.63 16.83 30.37
CA VAL A 136 31.07 16.49 30.41
C VAL A 136 31.88 17.78 30.54
N VAL A 137 31.58 18.56 31.57
CA VAL A 137 32.49 19.57 32.13
C VAL A 137 32.59 19.23 33.62
N GLU A 138 33.44 18.26 33.96
CA GLU A 138 34.04 18.00 35.29
C GLU A 138 34.54 16.54 35.34
N ALA A 139 35.65 16.25 34.66
CA ALA A 139 36.51 15.10 35.00
C ALA A 139 37.86 15.15 34.27
N GLU A 140 38.46 16.33 34.06
CA GLU A 140 39.83 16.38 33.53
C GLU A 140 40.60 17.61 34.03
N THR A 141 40.48 17.87 35.33
CA THR A 141 41.45 18.68 36.08
C THR A 141 41.77 17.95 37.38
N ASP A 142 42.37 16.77 37.27
CA ASP A 142 43.25 16.27 38.34
C ASP A 142 44.10 15.10 37.83
N THR A 143 45.28 15.43 37.30
CA THR A 143 46.49 14.60 37.43
C THR A 143 47.69 15.40 36.93
N THR A 144 47.98 16.50 37.64
CA THR A 144 49.38 16.87 37.90
C THR A 144 49.90 15.97 39.01
N LEU A 145 50.90 15.14 38.71
CA LEU A 145 52.12 14.90 39.49
C LEU A 145 53.04 13.91 38.76
#